data_AF-A0A2N0TR13-F1
#
_entry.id   AF-A0A2N0TR13-F1
#
_cell.length_a   1.000
_cell.length_b   1.000
_cell.length_c   1.000
_cell.angle_alpha   90.00
_cell.angle_beta   90.00
_cell.angle_gamma   90.00
#
_symmetry.space_group_name_H-M   'P 1'
#
loop_
_entity.id
_entity.type
_entity.pdbx_description
1 polymer ?
#
loop_
_entity_poly.entity_id
_entity_poly.type
_entity_poly.pdbx_seq_one_letter_code
_entity_poly.pdbx_strand_id
1 'polypeptide(L)'
;MIAVITADLVDSSNYSERLLDEILKNLNSEFEILQQEYAEEEIDFKIYRGDSFQGVIAKYEDSLQIALRLKSLINKVKLEDQKTAGPLADVKIAIGIGSFDYKGDSMAESNGKAFQFSGRTLDAMKNESRKIRLKTPLESLNSEFEASLFLLDTVMEKWSQASAEVVYYLLKGMKETEIAEVLKISQSAVNQRKKACGWEAISVLLKRFKNVTEQSF
;
A
#
# COMPACT_ATOMS: atom_id res chain seq x y z
N MET A 1 -9.15 -14.12 -11.10
CA MET A 1 -9.70 -13.12 -10.16
C MET A 1 -8.81 -11.88 -10.22
N ILE A 2 -9.22 -10.79 -9.57
CA ILE A 2 -8.40 -9.59 -9.43
C ILE A 2 -8.38 -9.15 -7.97
N ALA A 3 -7.43 -8.29 -7.62
CA ALA A 3 -7.50 -7.46 -6.43
C ALA A 3 -7.86 -6.03 -6.81
N VAL A 4 -8.63 -5.37 -5.94
CA VAL A 4 -8.86 -3.94 -5.97
C VAL A 4 -8.35 -3.35 -4.66
N ILE A 5 -7.46 -2.37 -4.75
CA ILE A 5 -7.04 -1.54 -3.63
C ILE A 5 -7.89 -0.28 -3.67
N THR A 6 -8.51 0.09 -2.55
CA THR A 6 -9.19 1.38 -2.40
C THR A 6 -8.67 2.03 -1.13
N ALA A 7 -8.26 3.28 -1.23
CA ALA A 7 -7.52 3.94 -0.17
C ALA A 7 -7.90 5.42 -0.03
N ASP A 8 -7.74 5.93 1.18
CA ASP A 8 -8.07 7.30 1.55
C ASP A 8 -7.00 7.88 2.48
N LEU A 9 -6.54 9.10 2.17
CA LEU A 9 -5.58 9.81 3.03
C LEU A 9 -6.25 10.18 4.35
N VAL A 10 -5.54 9.94 5.45
CA VAL A 10 -6.06 10.13 6.81
C VAL A 10 -6.02 11.60 7.18
N ASP A 11 -7.17 12.17 7.51
CA ASP A 11 -7.32 13.58 7.92
C ASP A 11 -6.73 14.57 6.89
N SER A 12 -6.83 14.21 5.61
CA SER A 12 -6.30 14.96 4.44
C SER A 12 -6.79 16.41 4.38
N SER A 13 -7.99 16.69 4.90
CA SER A 13 -8.55 18.05 5.00
C SER A 13 -7.70 19.01 5.85
N ASN A 14 -6.82 18.46 6.71
CA ASN A 14 -5.91 19.24 7.54
C ASN A 14 -4.52 19.40 6.91
N TYR A 15 -4.27 18.80 5.75
CA TYR A 15 -2.97 18.88 5.10
C TYR A 15 -2.78 20.27 4.48
N SER A 16 -1.54 20.75 4.48
CA SER A 16 -1.22 21.92 3.67
C SER A 16 -1.31 21.56 2.19
N GLU A 17 -1.68 22.53 1.35
CA GLU A 17 -1.73 22.38 -0.11
C GLU A 17 -0.42 21.79 -0.66
N ARG A 18 0.72 22.30 -0.19
CA ARG A 18 2.06 21.80 -0.54
C ARG A 18 2.27 20.32 -0.18
N LEU A 19 1.78 19.87 0.99
CA LEU A 19 1.92 18.47 1.39
C LEU A 19 1.07 17.56 0.50
N LEU A 20 -0.18 17.95 0.26
CA LEU A 20 -1.11 17.19 -0.57
C LEU A 20 -0.58 17.07 -2.00
N ASP A 21 -0.17 18.19 -2.61
CA ASP A 21 0.39 18.20 -3.97
C ASP A 21 1.60 17.28 -4.12
N GLU A 22 2.52 17.28 -3.14
CA GLU A 22 3.69 16.42 -3.15
C GLU A 22 3.30 14.93 -3.05
N ILE A 23 2.29 14.59 -2.23
CA ILE A 23 1.77 13.22 -2.13
C ILE A 23 1.13 12.79 -3.45
N LEU A 24 0.27 13.61 -4.05
CA LEU A 24 -0.43 13.30 -5.29
C LEU A 24 0.54 13.14 -6.47
N LYS A 25 1.56 14.01 -6.55
CA LYS A 25 2.62 13.90 -7.56
C LYS A 25 3.40 12.59 -7.40
N ASN A 26 3.78 12.24 -6.17
CA ASN A 26 4.49 11.00 -5.89
C ASN A 26 3.64 9.77 -6.21
N LEU A 27 2.33 9.79 -5.89
CA LEU A 27 1.40 8.71 -6.24
C LEU A 27 1.27 8.54 -7.75
N ASN A 28 1.04 9.61 -8.51
CA ASN A 28 0.94 9.53 -9.97
C ASN A 28 2.22 8.95 -10.60
N SER A 29 3.40 9.41 -10.17
CA SER A 29 4.67 8.86 -10.63
C SER A 29 4.82 7.38 -10.27
N GLU A 30 4.37 6.96 -9.08
CA GLU A 30 4.43 5.56 -8.69
C GLU A 30 3.47 4.69 -9.49
N PHE A 31 2.29 5.21 -9.85
CA PHE A 31 1.33 4.49 -10.70
C PHE A 31 1.88 4.26 -12.10
N GLU A 32 2.55 5.25 -12.70
CA GLU A 32 3.24 5.08 -13.98
C GLU A 32 4.36 4.02 -13.89
N ILE A 33 5.13 4.01 -12.80
CA ILE A 33 6.16 2.99 -12.57
C ILE A 33 5.53 1.60 -12.44
N LEU A 34 4.45 1.48 -11.68
CA LEU A 34 3.74 0.20 -11.53
C LEU A 34 3.20 -0.29 -12.88
N GLN A 35 2.64 0.58 -13.72
CA GLN A 35 2.20 0.22 -15.08
C GLN A 35 3.34 -0.29 -15.97
N GLN A 36 4.58 0.18 -15.77
CA GLN A 36 5.76 -0.30 -16.51
C GLN A 36 6.31 -1.63 -15.97
N GLU A 37 6.11 -1.92 -14.68
CA GLU A 37 6.59 -3.15 -14.04
C GLU A 37 5.70 -4.38 -14.33
N TYR A 38 4.47 -4.17 -14.78
CA TYR A 38 3.49 -5.22 -15.08
C TYR A 38 3.15 -5.24 -16.58
N ALA A 39 2.51 -6.33 -17.04
CA ALA A 39 2.04 -6.35 -18.43
C ALA A 39 0.91 -5.35 -18.63
N GLU A 40 0.68 -4.98 -19.90
CA GLU A 40 -0.40 -4.06 -20.27
C GLU A 40 -1.75 -4.57 -19.73
N GLU A 41 -2.54 -3.66 -19.18
CA GLU A 41 -3.83 -3.96 -18.52
C GLU A 41 -3.76 -4.96 -17.35
N GLU A 42 -2.60 -5.23 -16.74
CA GLU A 42 -2.54 -6.00 -15.49
C GLU A 42 -2.66 -5.13 -14.24
N ILE A 43 -2.40 -3.82 -14.37
CA ILE A 43 -2.45 -2.88 -13.25
C ILE A 43 -2.92 -1.51 -13.73
N ASP A 44 -3.89 -0.93 -13.03
CA ASP A 44 -4.39 0.43 -13.32
C ASP A 44 -4.76 1.12 -12.01
N PHE A 45 -4.20 2.31 -11.77
CA PHE A 45 -4.43 3.10 -10.56
C PHE A 45 -4.87 4.51 -10.93
N LYS A 46 -5.85 5.03 -10.20
CA LYS A 46 -6.42 6.36 -10.42
C LYS A 46 -6.70 7.05 -9.08
N ILE A 47 -6.30 8.31 -8.99
CA ILE A 47 -6.76 9.22 -7.92
C ILE A 47 -8.18 9.67 -8.27
N TYR A 48 -9.03 9.78 -7.25
CA TYR A 48 -10.36 10.35 -7.36
C TYR A 48 -10.67 11.15 -6.09
N ARG A 49 -11.57 12.15 -6.21
CA ARG A 49 -11.96 13.05 -5.10
C ARG A 49 -10.83 13.87 -4.45
N GLY A 50 -9.63 13.82 -4.99
CA GLY A 50 -8.49 14.67 -4.61
C GLY A 50 -7.57 14.07 -3.55
N ASP A 51 -8.05 13.10 -2.77
CA ASP A 51 -7.30 12.49 -1.66
C ASP A 51 -7.51 10.96 -1.54
N SER A 52 -8.44 10.40 -2.30
CA SER A 52 -8.64 8.96 -2.42
C SER A 52 -7.98 8.41 -3.68
N PHE A 53 -7.61 7.13 -3.67
CA PHE A 53 -7.18 6.43 -4.88
C PHE A 53 -7.67 4.99 -4.89
N GLN A 54 -7.84 4.45 -6.09
CA GLN A 54 -8.22 3.07 -6.31
C GLN A 54 -7.34 2.49 -7.40
N GLY A 55 -6.98 1.21 -7.26
CA GLY A 55 -6.32 0.49 -8.33
C GLY A 55 -6.74 -0.94 -8.45
N VAL A 56 -6.72 -1.43 -9.68
CA VAL A 56 -6.98 -2.81 -10.07
C VAL A 56 -5.65 -3.50 -10.28
N ILE A 57 -5.52 -4.72 -9.80
CA ILE A 57 -4.34 -5.56 -9.92
C ILE A 57 -4.79 -6.95 -10.35
N ALA A 58 -4.36 -7.40 -11.53
CA ALA A 58 -4.69 -8.72 -12.07
C ALA A 58 -4.06 -9.84 -11.23
N LYS A 59 -2.79 -9.68 -10.87
CA LYS A 59 -2.05 -10.55 -9.95
C LYS A 59 -2.40 -10.22 -8.50
N TYR A 60 -3.56 -10.71 -8.05
CA TYR A 60 -4.12 -10.40 -6.74
C TYR A 60 -3.19 -10.76 -5.57
N GLU A 61 -2.31 -11.73 -5.75
CA GLU A 61 -1.30 -12.17 -4.80
C GLU A 61 -0.26 -11.08 -4.46
N ASP A 62 -0.04 -10.11 -5.36
CA ASP A 62 0.89 -9.00 -5.15
C ASP A 62 0.24 -7.80 -4.42
N SER A 63 -1.08 -7.86 -4.18
CA SER A 63 -1.86 -6.72 -3.69
C SER A 63 -1.41 -6.19 -2.32
N LEU A 64 -1.01 -7.06 -1.38
CA LEU A 64 -0.50 -6.60 -0.09
C LEU A 64 0.85 -5.88 -0.22
N GLN A 65 1.74 -6.38 -1.09
CA GLN A 65 3.03 -5.74 -1.33
C GLN A 65 2.84 -4.35 -1.96
N ILE A 66 1.95 -4.24 -2.95
CA ILE A 66 1.62 -2.97 -3.59
C ILE A 66 0.98 -2.01 -2.60
N ALA A 67 0.04 -2.47 -1.76
CA ALA A 67 -0.56 -1.65 -0.70
C ALA A 67 0.49 -1.05 0.24
N LEU A 68 1.45 -1.86 0.70
CA LEU A 68 2.54 -1.38 1.56
C LEU A 68 3.50 -0.45 0.84
N ARG A 69 3.71 -0.64 -0.47
CA ARG A 69 4.56 0.23 -1.29
C ARG A 69 3.94 1.62 -1.41
N LEU A 70 2.65 1.71 -1.64
CA LEU A 70 1.90 2.97 -1.68
C LEU A 70 1.85 3.65 -0.30
N LYS A 71 1.61 2.88 0.77
CA LYS A 71 1.64 3.42 2.14
C LYS A 71 3.01 3.98 2.50
N SER A 72 4.09 3.23 2.24
CA SER A 72 5.45 3.67 2.53
C SER A 72 5.90 4.85 1.68
N LEU A 73 5.45 4.94 0.41
CA LEU A 73 5.61 6.12 -0.45
C LEU A 73 5.01 7.37 0.20
N ILE A 74 3.79 7.27 0.73
CA ILE A 74 3.12 8.39 1.43
C ILE A 74 3.83 8.71 2.74
N ASN A 75 4.14 7.69 3.55
CA ASN A 75 4.75 7.89 4.87
C ASN A 75 6.21 8.41 4.80
N LYS A 76 6.89 8.29 3.65
CA LYS A 76 8.27 8.81 3.47
C LYS A 76 8.32 10.27 3.03
N VAL A 77 7.19 10.89 2.65
CA VAL A 77 7.15 12.27 2.15
C VAL A 77 7.72 13.22 3.21
N LYS A 78 8.59 14.13 2.78
CA LYS A 78 9.28 15.10 3.65
C LYS A 78 9.01 16.51 3.13
N LEU A 79 8.84 17.46 4.05
CA LEU A 79 8.88 18.89 3.73
C LEU A 79 10.08 19.50 4.45
N GLU A 80 10.90 20.27 3.74
CA GLU A 80 12.17 20.84 4.25
C GLU A 80 11.98 21.65 5.54
N ASP A 81 10.83 22.30 5.66
CA ASP A 81 10.46 23.18 6.77
C ASP A 81 9.85 22.41 7.97
N GLN A 82 9.60 21.10 7.84
CA GLN A 82 8.97 20.27 8.88
C GLN A 82 9.88 19.11 9.29
N LYS A 83 10.52 19.24 10.45
CA LYS A 83 11.28 18.15 11.07
C LYS A 83 10.38 17.38 12.03
N THR A 84 9.92 16.22 11.60
CA THR A 84 9.15 15.28 12.43
C THR A 84 9.89 13.95 12.59
N ALA A 85 9.68 13.28 13.73
CA ALA A 85 10.20 11.93 13.95
C ALA A 85 9.36 10.87 13.20
N GLY A 86 8.06 11.12 13.03
CA GLY A 86 7.10 10.25 12.32
C GLY A 86 6.64 10.82 10.97
N PRO A 87 5.81 10.08 10.23
CA PRO A 87 5.26 10.49 8.95
C PRO A 87 4.42 11.76 9.04
N LEU A 88 4.45 12.59 7.99
CA LEU A 88 3.60 13.79 7.87
C LEU A 88 2.17 13.47 7.41
N ALA A 89 2.00 12.34 6.72
CA ALA A 89 0.75 11.88 6.18
C ALA A 89 0.62 10.37 6.34
N ASP A 90 -0.62 9.90 6.34
CA ASP A 90 -0.94 8.48 6.45
C ASP A 90 -2.15 8.11 5.61
N VAL A 91 -2.38 6.82 5.41
CA VAL A 91 -3.42 6.30 4.52
C VAL A 91 -4.12 5.09 5.13
N LYS A 92 -5.44 5.01 4.94
CA LYS A 92 -6.24 3.80 5.15
C LYS A 92 -6.38 3.07 3.83
N ILE A 93 -6.13 1.76 3.84
CA ILE A 93 -6.13 0.92 2.64
C ILE A 93 -7.02 -0.31 2.86
N ALA A 94 -7.97 -0.50 1.96
CA ALA A 94 -8.76 -1.72 1.88
C ALA A 94 -8.40 -2.50 0.62
N ILE A 95 -8.14 -3.80 0.79
CA ILE A 95 -7.86 -4.74 -0.30
C ILE A 95 -9.08 -5.64 -0.48
N GLY A 96 -9.68 -5.63 -1.66
CA GLY A 96 -10.76 -6.53 -2.05
C GLY A 96 -10.28 -7.52 -3.09
N ILE A 97 -10.32 -8.82 -2.82
CA ILE A 97 -10.03 -9.87 -3.82
C ILE A 97 -11.33 -10.53 -4.24
N GLY A 98 -11.56 -10.70 -5.54
CA GLY A 98 -12.77 -11.37 -6.03
C GLY A 98 -12.89 -11.41 -7.55
N SER A 99 -14.09 -11.77 -8.01
CA SER A 99 -14.41 -11.72 -9.44
C SER A 99 -14.45 -10.29 -9.95
N PHE A 100 -14.17 -10.15 -11.24
CA PHE A 100 -14.39 -8.93 -12.01
C PHE A 100 -15.48 -9.22 -13.06
N ASP A 101 -16.39 -8.27 -13.27
CA ASP A 101 -17.41 -8.36 -14.31
C ASP A 101 -17.04 -7.33 -15.38
N TYR A 102 -16.52 -7.77 -16.52
CA TYR A 102 -16.08 -6.86 -17.59
C TYR A 102 -17.26 -6.04 -18.12
N LYS A 103 -17.17 -4.71 -17.96
CA LYS A 103 -18.11 -3.74 -18.55
C LYS A 103 -17.29 -2.51 -18.96
N GLY A 104 -16.90 -2.41 -20.22
CA GLY A 104 -16.20 -1.25 -20.78
C GLY A 104 -14.78 -1.56 -21.26
N ASP A 105 -14.09 -0.54 -21.80
CA ASP A 105 -12.79 -0.66 -22.47
C ASP A 105 -11.59 -0.68 -21.49
N SER A 106 -11.81 -0.53 -20.19
CA SER A 106 -10.73 -0.59 -19.18
C SER A 106 -11.17 -1.28 -17.88
N MET A 107 -10.23 -1.91 -17.17
CA MET A 107 -10.51 -2.62 -15.90
C MET A 107 -11.16 -1.72 -14.82
N ALA A 108 -10.87 -0.42 -14.83
CA ALA A 108 -11.38 0.54 -13.86
C ALA A 108 -12.88 0.84 -13.97
N GLU A 109 -13.54 0.49 -15.09
CA GLU A 109 -14.99 0.70 -15.29
C GLU A 109 -15.83 -0.51 -14.82
N SER A 110 -15.18 -1.57 -14.35
CA SER A 110 -15.82 -2.81 -13.92
C SER A 110 -16.46 -2.72 -12.53
N ASN A 111 -17.55 -3.45 -12.31
CA ASN A 111 -18.37 -3.41 -11.08
C ASN A 111 -18.41 -4.77 -10.34
N GLY A 112 -17.28 -5.49 -10.35
CA GLY A 112 -17.16 -6.85 -9.79
C GLY A 112 -17.13 -6.93 -8.26
N LYS A 113 -17.08 -8.17 -7.74
CA LYS A 113 -17.03 -8.42 -6.28
C LYS A 113 -15.80 -7.81 -5.62
N ALA A 114 -14.66 -7.77 -6.30
CA ALA A 114 -13.44 -7.16 -5.78
C ALA A 114 -13.66 -5.68 -5.40
N PHE A 115 -14.30 -4.89 -6.27
CA PHE A 115 -14.66 -3.48 -6.02
C PHE A 115 -15.63 -3.32 -4.85
N GLN A 116 -16.66 -4.19 -4.78
CA GLN A 116 -17.61 -4.17 -3.67
C GLN A 116 -16.92 -4.46 -2.33
N PHE A 117 -15.98 -5.40 -2.31
CA PHE A 117 -15.23 -5.76 -1.12
C PHE A 117 -14.27 -4.66 -0.69
N SER A 118 -13.51 -4.05 -1.59
CA SER A 118 -12.58 -2.98 -1.23
C SER A 118 -13.33 -1.75 -0.73
N GLY A 119 -14.37 -1.30 -1.46
CA GLY A 119 -15.14 -0.11 -1.12
C GLY A 119 -15.86 -0.21 0.22
N ARG A 120 -16.64 -1.29 0.43
CA ARG A 120 -17.37 -1.49 1.71
C ARG A 120 -16.43 -1.65 2.90
N THR A 121 -15.29 -2.31 2.70
CA THR A 121 -14.27 -2.46 3.75
C THR A 121 -13.68 -1.10 4.11
N LEU A 122 -13.33 -0.26 3.13
CA LEU A 122 -12.81 1.08 3.40
C LEU A 122 -13.84 1.95 4.14
N ASP A 123 -15.11 1.90 3.73
CA ASP A 123 -16.18 2.63 4.41
C ASP A 123 -16.35 2.19 5.87
N ALA A 124 -16.29 0.88 6.14
CA ALA A 124 -16.35 0.35 7.51
C ALA A 124 -15.15 0.79 8.36
N MET A 125 -13.97 0.92 7.76
CA MET A 125 -12.75 1.34 8.45
C MET A 125 -12.75 2.81 8.88
N LYS A 126 -13.64 3.69 8.36
CA LYS A 126 -13.60 5.14 8.64
C LYS A 126 -13.53 5.48 10.13
N ASN A 127 -14.31 4.78 10.94
CA ASN A 127 -14.39 4.98 12.39
C ASN A 127 -13.51 4.02 13.21
N GLU A 128 -12.72 3.17 12.55
CA GLU A 128 -11.80 2.22 13.18
C GLU A 128 -10.37 2.79 13.21
N SER A 129 -9.54 2.31 14.13
CA SER A 129 -8.10 2.60 14.13
C SER A 129 -7.35 1.83 13.03
N ARG A 130 -8.00 0.86 12.38
CA ARG A 130 -7.39 0.02 11.33
C ARG A 130 -6.90 0.85 10.15
N LYS A 131 -5.70 0.52 9.67
CA LYS A 131 -5.08 1.16 8.50
C LYS A 131 -5.02 0.23 7.31
N ILE A 132 -5.02 -1.09 7.53
CA ILE A 132 -5.12 -2.06 6.45
C ILE A 132 -6.09 -3.20 6.76
N ARG A 133 -6.95 -3.55 5.79
CA ARG A 133 -7.83 -4.72 5.87
C ARG A 133 -7.95 -5.41 4.52
N LEU A 134 -8.22 -6.71 4.59
CA LEU A 134 -8.50 -7.58 3.46
C LEU A 134 -9.94 -8.06 3.53
N LYS A 135 -10.64 -8.08 2.39
CA LYS A 135 -11.88 -8.83 2.23
C LYS A 135 -11.87 -9.62 0.94
N THR A 136 -12.24 -10.89 1.04
CA THR A 136 -12.30 -11.85 -0.06
C THR A 136 -13.60 -12.67 0.03
N PRO A 137 -13.98 -13.45 -1.00
CA PRO A 137 -15.13 -14.34 -0.90
C PRO A 137 -14.91 -15.53 0.04
N LEU A 138 -13.67 -15.82 0.44
CA LEU A 138 -13.33 -16.93 1.34
C LEU A 138 -13.18 -16.43 2.77
N GLU A 139 -14.10 -16.83 3.64
CA GLU A 139 -14.08 -16.38 5.04
C GLU A 139 -12.92 -16.95 5.85
N SER A 140 -12.42 -18.14 5.47
CA SER A 140 -11.20 -18.72 6.03
C SER A 140 -9.98 -17.83 5.76
N LEU A 141 -9.87 -17.28 4.56
CA LEU A 141 -8.77 -16.39 4.17
C LEU A 141 -8.86 -15.02 4.85
N ASN A 142 -10.08 -14.50 4.99
CA ASN A 142 -10.33 -13.28 5.75
C ASN A 142 -9.88 -13.46 7.21
N SER A 143 -10.26 -14.58 7.83
CA SER A 143 -9.92 -14.90 9.22
C SER A 143 -8.42 -15.14 9.43
N GLU A 144 -7.76 -15.82 8.49
CA GLU A 144 -6.30 -16.07 8.49
C GLU A 144 -5.51 -14.76 8.63
N PHE A 145 -5.87 -13.75 7.83
CA PHE A 145 -5.10 -12.50 7.78
C PHE A 145 -5.56 -11.44 8.76
N GLU A 146 -6.78 -11.51 9.32
CA GLU A 146 -7.35 -10.48 10.20
C GLU A 146 -6.40 -10.08 11.35
N ALA A 147 -5.87 -11.06 12.09
CA ALA A 147 -4.97 -10.81 13.21
C ALA A 147 -3.60 -10.30 12.74
N SER A 148 -3.03 -10.91 11.69
CA SER A 148 -1.71 -10.53 11.17
C SER A 148 -1.69 -9.11 10.59
N LEU A 149 -2.75 -8.70 9.90
CA LEU A 149 -2.90 -7.35 9.37
C LEU A 149 -3.12 -6.34 10.48
N PHE A 150 -3.79 -6.72 11.58
CA PHE A 150 -3.90 -5.82 12.74
C PHE A 150 -2.57 -5.63 13.48
N LEU A 151 -1.79 -6.70 13.61
CA LEU A 151 -0.43 -6.62 14.12
C LEU A 151 0.46 -5.78 13.20
N LEU A 152 0.28 -5.93 11.88
CA LEU A 152 0.97 -5.10 10.89
C LEU A 152 0.63 -3.61 11.07
N ASP A 153 -0.64 -3.25 11.29
CA ASP A 153 -1.02 -1.86 11.62
C ASP A 153 -0.20 -1.32 12.80
N THR A 154 -0.09 -2.09 13.88
CA THR A 154 0.69 -1.71 15.08
C THR A 154 2.19 -1.55 14.80
N VAL A 155 2.74 -2.34 13.88
CA VAL A 155 4.14 -2.22 13.44
C VAL A 155 4.33 -0.95 12.60
N MET A 156 3.41 -0.69 11.66
CA MET A 156 3.48 0.46 10.75
C MET A 156 3.28 1.80 11.47
N GLU A 157 2.44 1.86 12.51
CA GLU A 157 2.26 3.07 13.33
C GLU A 157 3.55 3.57 13.98
N LYS A 158 4.53 2.67 14.19
CA LYS A 158 5.83 3.00 14.80
C LYS A 158 6.89 3.40 13.79
N TRP A 159 6.57 3.41 12.50
CA TRP A 159 7.54 3.78 11.48
C TRP A 159 7.94 5.24 11.64
N SER A 160 9.25 5.48 11.65
CA SER A 160 9.76 6.81 11.33
C SER A 160 9.66 7.06 9.83
N GLN A 161 9.69 8.32 9.42
CA GLN A 161 9.75 8.69 7.99
C GLN A 161 10.98 8.05 7.29
N ALA A 162 12.11 7.97 7.99
CA ALA A 162 13.33 7.33 7.50
C ALA A 162 13.19 5.80 7.35
N SER A 163 12.40 5.17 8.22
CA SER A 163 12.05 3.76 8.13
C SER A 163 11.12 3.48 6.95
N ALA A 164 10.06 4.30 6.77
CA ALA A 164 9.16 4.21 5.62
C ALA A 164 9.93 4.35 4.29
N GLU A 165 10.91 5.26 4.24
CA GLU A 165 11.77 5.44 3.08
C GLU A 165 12.56 4.18 2.70
N VAL A 166 13.12 3.46 3.68
CA VAL A 166 13.81 2.18 3.44
C VAL A 166 12.83 1.08 3.03
N VAL A 167 11.67 0.99 3.69
CA VAL A 167 10.61 0.02 3.36
C VAL A 167 10.14 0.18 1.91
N TYR A 168 9.95 1.43 1.47
CA TYR A 168 9.55 1.74 0.09
C TYR A 168 10.52 1.10 -0.92
N TYR A 169 11.84 1.30 -0.76
CA TYR A 169 12.81 0.73 -1.70
C TYR A 169 12.97 -0.79 -1.58
N LEU A 170 12.83 -1.36 -0.38
CA LEU A 170 12.81 -2.82 -0.19
C LEU A 170 11.62 -3.46 -0.92
N LEU A 171 10.45 -2.81 -0.90
CA LEU A 171 9.26 -3.25 -1.64
C LEU A 171 9.39 -3.11 -3.16
N LYS A 172 10.37 -2.33 -3.65
CA LYS A 172 10.80 -2.24 -5.05
C LYS A 172 11.85 -3.30 -5.41
N GLY A 173 12.19 -4.19 -4.49
CA GLY A 173 13.16 -5.27 -4.70
C GLY A 173 14.63 -4.84 -4.62
N MET A 174 14.91 -3.62 -4.16
CA MET A 174 16.29 -3.14 -4.02
C MET A 174 17.01 -3.80 -2.85
N LYS A 175 18.32 -4.04 -3.03
CA LYS A 175 19.25 -4.51 -2.00
C LYS A 175 19.69 -3.37 -1.10
N GLU A 176 20.13 -3.67 0.12
CA GLU A 176 20.52 -2.64 1.09
C GLU A 176 21.68 -1.75 0.63
N THR A 177 22.57 -2.27 -0.22
CA THR A 177 23.65 -1.49 -0.83
C THR A 177 23.12 -0.46 -1.82
N GLU A 178 22.16 -0.84 -2.67
CA GLU A 178 21.53 0.05 -3.65
C GLU A 178 20.71 1.14 -2.94
N ILE A 179 20.02 0.77 -1.85
CA ILE A 179 19.28 1.72 -1.00
C ILE A 179 20.25 2.71 -0.34
N ALA A 180 21.41 2.24 0.14
CA ALA A 180 22.42 3.10 0.75
C ALA A 180 22.93 4.17 -0.23
N GLU A 181 23.15 3.79 -1.48
CA GLU A 181 23.56 4.69 -2.57
C GLU A 181 22.49 5.73 -2.88
N VAL A 182 21.24 5.29 -3.11
CA VAL A 182 20.12 6.21 -3.42
C VAL A 182 19.88 7.19 -2.28
N LEU A 183 19.95 6.72 -1.04
CA LEU A 183 19.71 7.55 0.14
C LEU A 183 20.94 8.34 0.62
N LYS A 184 22.11 8.10 0.02
CA LYS A 184 23.40 8.71 0.43
C LYS A 184 23.68 8.53 1.93
N ILE A 185 23.43 7.32 2.43
CA ILE A 185 23.72 6.90 3.82
C ILE A 185 24.57 5.63 3.83
N SER A 186 25.06 5.21 4.99
CA SER A 186 25.77 3.93 5.08
C SER A 186 24.80 2.74 5.00
N GLN A 187 25.27 1.61 4.47
CA GLN A 187 24.52 0.34 4.51
C GLN A 187 24.15 -0.05 5.95
N SER A 188 25.01 0.26 6.93
CA SER A 188 24.72 0.06 8.35
C SER A 188 23.49 0.87 8.80
N ALA A 189 23.36 2.13 8.36
CA ALA A 189 22.18 2.95 8.63
C ALA A 189 20.91 2.39 7.97
N VAL A 190 21.01 1.85 6.74
CA VAL A 190 19.90 1.13 6.10
C VAL A 190 19.47 -0.07 6.94
N ASN A 191 20.42 -0.91 7.36
CA ASN A 191 20.16 -2.08 8.20
C ASN A 191 19.50 -1.73 9.54
N GLN A 192 19.94 -0.65 10.19
CA GLN A 192 19.32 -0.16 11.42
C GLN A 192 17.86 0.26 11.19
N ARG A 193 17.57 1.00 10.11
CA ARG A 193 16.21 1.42 9.75
C ARG A 193 15.32 0.23 9.38
N LYS A 194 15.85 -0.73 8.64
CA LYS A 194 15.22 -2.02 8.27
C LYS A 194 14.85 -2.83 9.51
N LYS A 195 15.74 -2.89 10.51
CA LYS A 195 15.46 -3.55 11.80
C LYS A 195 14.40 -2.78 12.60
N ALA A 196 14.51 -1.46 12.67
CA ALA A 196 13.60 -0.61 13.44
C ALA A 196 12.15 -0.66 12.92
N CYS A 197 11.96 -0.81 11.61
CA CYS A 197 10.63 -0.91 11.00
C CYS A 197 10.02 -2.32 11.06
N GLY A 198 10.75 -3.31 11.56
CA GLY A 198 10.28 -4.70 11.64
C GLY A 198 10.24 -5.43 10.30
N TRP A 199 11.09 -5.04 9.33
CA TRP A 199 11.02 -5.56 7.96
C TRP A 199 11.03 -7.09 7.85
N GLU A 200 11.84 -7.78 8.66
CA GLU A 200 11.89 -9.26 8.63
C GLU A 200 10.49 -9.86 8.84
N ALA A 201 9.74 -9.38 9.84
CA ALA A 201 8.39 -9.85 10.10
C ALA A 201 7.41 -9.48 8.97
N ILE A 202 7.54 -8.26 8.43
CA ILE A 202 6.74 -7.80 7.27
C ILE A 202 6.98 -8.70 6.06
N SER A 203 8.24 -9.03 5.77
CA SER A 203 8.62 -9.87 4.62
C SER A 203 8.06 -11.29 4.73
N VAL A 204 8.02 -11.85 5.94
CA VAL A 204 7.40 -13.16 6.20
C VAL A 204 5.90 -13.10 5.95
N LEU A 205 5.23 -12.04 6.42
CA LEU A 205 3.79 -11.84 6.18
C LEU A 205 3.49 -11.68 4.68
N LEU A 206 4.27 -10.88 3.95
CA LEU A 206 4.12 -10.71 2.50
C LEU A 206 4.25 -12.05 1.76
N LYS A 207 5.25 -12.85 2.12
CA LYS A 207 5.43 -14.19 1.55
C LYS A 207 4.26 -15.12 1.88
N ARG A 208 3.75 -15.08 3.13
CA ARG A 208 2.58 -15.87 3.54
C ARG A 208 1.32 -15.45 2.76
N PHE A 209 1.10 -14.14 2.63
CA PHE A 209 -0.02 -13.58 1.87
C PHE A 209 -0.01 -14.07 0.43
N LYS A 210 1.12 -13.92 -0.27
CA LYS A 210 1.30 -14.38 -1.64
C LYS A 210 1.00 -15.88 -1.78
N ASN A 211 1.69 -16.72 -1.00
CA ASN A 211 1.55 -18.18 -1.10
C ASN A 211 0.12 -18.66 -0.79
N VAL A 212 -0.54 -18.12 0.23
CA VAL A 212 -1.89 -18.58 0.61
C VAL A 212 -2.94 -18.09 -0.38
N THR A 213 -2.82 -16.87 -0.88
CA THR A 213 -3.75 -16.34 -1.89
C THR A 213 -3.63 -17.10 -3.20
N GLU A 214 -2.42 -17.41 -3.67
CA GLU A 214 -2.18 -18.26 -4.86
C GLU A 214 -2.74 -19.68 -4.72
N GLN A 215 -2.72 -20.26 -3.51
CA GLN A 215 -3.21 -21.63 -3.28
C GLN A 215 -4.72 -21.71 -3.05
N SER A 216 -5.34 -20.63 -2.59
CA SER A 216 -6.76 -20.62 -2.20
C SER A 216 -7.71 -20.35 -3.37
N PHE A 217 -7.17 -19.91 -4.49
CA PHE A 217 -7.88 -19.28 -5.60
C PHE A 217 -7.36 -19.77 -6.94
#